data_AF-A0A147IXD7-F1
#
_entry.id   AF-A0A147IXD7-F1
#
_cell.length_a   1.000
_cell.length_b   1.000
_cell.length_c   1.000
_cell.angle_alpha   90.00
_cell.angle_beta   90.00
_cell.angle_gamma   90.00
#
_symmetry.space_group_name_H-M   'P 1'
#
loop_
_entity.id
_entity.type
_entity.pdbx_description
1 polymer ?
#
loop_
_entity_poly.entity_id
_entity_poly.type
_entity_poly.pdbx_seq_one_letter_code
_entity_poly.pdbx_strand_id
1 'polypeptide(L)' 'MTLRTRLTKLEERTDGSGLSPAEREAAIARYEEAFSQSAGTYPNAMHPDAYRAAIEGTRNPGQQRLIACMLPGDDDL' A
#
# COMPACT_ATOMS: atom_id res chain seq x y z
N MET A 1 -8.34 -10.45 3.62
CA MET A 1 -8.08 -9.70 4.87
C MET A 1 -8.56 -8.28 4.62
N THR A 2 -9.48 -7.75 5.44
CA THR A 2 -10.13 -6.45 5.18
C THR A 2 -9.17 -5.28 5.38
N LEU A 3 -9.41 -4.17 4.69
CA LEU A 3 -8.65 -2.92 4.83
C LEU A 3 -8.59 -2.48 6.29
N ARG A 4 -9.72 -2.57 7.00
CA ARG A 4 -9.82 -2.28 8.45
C ARG A 4 -8.85 -3.09 9.29
N THR A 5 -8.72 -4.40 9.04
CA THR A 5 -7.80 -5.26 9.81
C THR A 5 -6.33 -4.91 9.51
N ARG A 6 -6.02 -4.47 8.28
CA ARG A 6 -4.68 -3.99 7.93
C ARG A 6 -4.38 -2.65 8.59
N LEU A 7 -5.38 -1.76 8.66
CA LEU A 7 -5.26 -0.45 9.32
C LEU A 7 -5.07 -0.56 10.82
N THR A 8 -5.84 -1.42 11.51
CA THR A 8 -5.67 -1.63 12.95
C THR A 8 -4.26 -2.16 13.28
N LYS A 9 -3.72 -3.08 12.48
CA LYS A 9 -2.33 -3.56 12.64
C LYS A 9 -1.28 -2.48 12.33
N LEU A 10 -1.60 -1.51 11.47
CA LEU A 10 -0.72 -0.37 11.18
C LEU A 10 -0.71 0.65 12.33
N GLU A 11 -1.87 0.93 12.91
CA GLU A 11 -2.06 1.78 14.08
C GLU A 11 -1.37 1.19 15.31
N GLU A 12 -1.41 -0.12 15.50
CA GLU A 12 -0.69 -0.80 16.59
C GLU A 12 0.84 -0.72 16.45
N ARG A 13 1.38 -0.48 15.25
CA ARG A 13 2.83 -0.35 14.99
C ARG A 13 3.34 1.09 15.09
N THR A 14 2.55 2.09 15.46
CA THR A 14 3.00 3.51 15.41
C THR A 14 3.90 3.90 16.58
N ASP A 15 5.20 3.66 16.42
CA ASP A 15 6.30 4.38 17.07
C ASP A 15 6.53 5.79 16.47
N GLY A 16 5.72 6.19 15.49
CA GLY A 16 5.85 7.46 14.76
C GLY A 16 6.85 7.42 13.60
N SER A 17 7.54 6.30 13.36
CA SER A 17 8.50 6.18 12.26
C SER A 17 7.80 5.87 10.93
N GLY A 18 8.30 6.45 9.82
CA GLY A 18 7.88 6.07 8.47
C GLY A 18 8.28 4.62 8.14
N LEU A 19 7.87 4.13 6.98
CA LEU A 19 8.35 2.83 6.51
C LEU A 19 9.86 2.89 6.26
N SER A 20 10.58 1.86 6.69
CA SER A 20 11.96 1.65 6.28
C SER A 20 12.05 1.42 4.76
N PRO A 21 13.21 1.63 4.13
CA PRO A 21 13.39 1.33 2.71
C PRO A 21 13.01 -0.11 2.35
N ALA A 22 13.35 -1.09 3.19
CA ALA A 22 13.01 -2.49 2.97
C ALA A 22 11.50 -2.75 3.05
N GLU A 23 10.79 -2.09 3.98
CA GLU A 23 9.33 -2.21 4.08
C GLU A 23 8.61 -1.55 2.90
N ARG A 24 9.16 -0.44 2.36
CA ARG A 24 8.65 0.19 1.13
C ARG A 24 8.78 -0.75 -0.05
N GLU A 25 9.97 -1.31 -0.28
CA GLU A 25 10.20 -2.27 -1.36
C GLU A 25 9.29 -3.50 -1.24
N ALA A 26 9.11 -4.03 -0.02
CA ALA A 26 8.21 -5.16 0.21
C ALA A 26 6.73 -4.80 -0.05
N ALA A 27 6.30 -3.56 0.19
CA ALA A 27 4.95 -3.11 -0.15
C ALA A 27 4.77 -2.96 -1.67
N ILE A 28 5.75 -2.36 -2.35
CA ILE A 28 5.78 -2.19 -3.81
C ILE A 28 5.73 -3.55 -4.51
N ALA A 29 6.57 -4.51 -4.10
CA ALA A 29 6.58 -5.85 -4.70
C ALA A 29 5.23 -6.57 -4.54
N ARG A 30 4.58 -6.47 -3.37
CA ARG A 30 3.25 -7.04 -3.13
C ARG A 30 2.18 -6.38 -4.00
N TYR A 31 2.29 -5.06 -4.21
CA TYR A 31 1.38 -4.32 -5.08
C TYR A 31 1.56 -4.72 -6.55
N GLU A 32 2.81 -4.82 -7.03
CA GLU A 32 3.15 -5.27 -8.40
C GLU A 32 2.63 -6.69 -8.66
N GLU A 33 2.82 -7.61 -7.72
CA GLU A 33 2.30 -8.97 -7.79
C GLU A 33 0.77 -8.97 -7.89
N ALA A 34 0.09 -8.27 -6.97
CA ALA A 34 -1.36 -8.18 -6.97
C ALA A 34 -1.91 -7.52 -8.24
N PHE A 35 -1.23 -6.48 -8.76
CA PHE A 35 -1.60 -5.80 -10.00
C PHE A 35 -1.49 -6.75 -11.20
N SER A 36 -0.41 -7.54 -11.29
CA SER A 36 -0.23 -8.52 -12.37
C SER A 36 -1.32 -9.61 -12.39
N GLN A 37 -1.77 -10.03 -11.21
CA GLN A 37 -2.82 -11.03 -11.04
C GLN A 37 -4.23 -10.47 -11.26
N SER A 38 -4.38 -9.14 -11.22
CA SER A 38 -5.68 -8.46 -11.32
C SER A 38 -5.82 -7.56 -12.54
N ALA A 39 -4.81 -7.53 -13.41
CA ALA A 39 -4.79 -6.81 -14.67
C ALA A 39 -5.93 -7.32 -15.58
N GLY A 40 -7.06 -6.62 -15.54
CA GLY A 40 -8.29 -6.96 -16.26
C GLY A 40 -9.55 -6.97 -15.41
N THR A 41 -9.41 -7.09 -14.08
CA THR A 41 -10.55 -7.13 -13.14
C THR A 41 -10.86 -5.77 -12.53
N TYR A 42 -9.83 -4.95 -12.28
CA TYR A 42 -9.98 -3.63 -11.65
C TYR A 42 -9.45 -2.52 -12.58
N PRO A 43 -10.30 -1.93 -13.43
CA PRO A 43 -9.88 -0.91 -14.41
C PRO A 43 -9.42 0.41 -13.76
N ASN A 44 -9.72 0.60 -12.47
CA ASN A 44 -9.29 1.71 -11.64
C ASN A 44 -7.99 1.44 -10.86
N ALA A 45 -7.37 0.26 -11.01
CA ALA A 45 -6.11 -0.04 -10.35
C ALA A 45 -5.01 0.93 -10.83
N MET A 46 -4.31 1.53 -9.86
CA MET A 46 -3.18 2.41 -10.14
C MET A 46 -2.02 1.61 -10.74
N HIS A 47 -1.35 2.16 -11.75
CA HIS A 47 -0.15 1.51 -12.29
C HIS A 47 0.93 1.41 -11.19
N PRO A 48 1.72 0.31 -11.12
CA PRO A 48 2.72 0.14 -10.07
C PRO A 48 3.73 1.28 -9.93
N ASP A 49 4.09 1.95 -11.03
CA ASP A 49 4.99 3.12 -10.98
C ASP A 49 4.39 4.29 -10.19
N ALA A 50 3.09 4.54 -10.36
CA ALA A 50 2.40 5.60 -9.64
C ALA A 50 2.22 5.23 -8.16
N TYR A 51 2.02 3.94 -7.85
CA TYR A 51 2.00 3.45 -6.48
C TYR A 51 3.35 3.63 -5.77
N ARG A 52 4.45 3.28 -6.45
CA ARG A 52 5.82 3.50 -5.96
C ARG A 52 6.05 4.98 -5.65
N ALA A 53 5.74 5.86 -6.60
CA ALA A 53 5.88 7.30 -6.41
C ALA A 53 5.06 7.83 -5.22
N ALA A 54 3.85 7.30 -5.00
CA ALA A 54 3.01 7.67 -3.87
C ALA A 54 3.63 7.27 -2.52
N ILE A 55 4.15 6.05 -2.39
CA ILE A 55 4.82 5.59 -1.15
C ILE A 55 6.08 6.38 -0.86
N GLU A 56 6.92 6.61 -1.86
CA GLU A 56 8.21 7.28 -1.71
C GLU A 56 8.05 8.79 -1.47
N GLY A 57 7.07 9.42 -2.12
CA GLY A 57 6.79 10.84 -1.98
C GLY A 57 6.06 11.23 -0.69
N THR A 58 5.41 10.27 -0.01
CA THR A 58 4.61 10.55 1.18
C THR A 58 5.49 10.72 2.43
N ARG A 59 5.51 11.94 2.96
CA ARG A 59 6.29 12.31 4.16
C ARG A 59 5.60 12.01 5.48
N ASN A 60 4.27 11.88 5.49
CA ASN A 60 3.52 11.54 6.69
C ASN A 60 3.59 10.02 6.94
N PRO A 61 4.14 9.56 8.07
CA PRO A 61 4.29 8.13 8.37
C PRO A 61 2.97 7.35 8.32
N GLY A 62 1.88 7.92 8.85
CA GLY A 62 0.56 7.30 8.84
C GLY A 62 -0.01 7.14 7.44
N GLN A 63 0.14 8.17 6.59
CA GLN A 63 -0.28 8.09 5.18
C GLN A 63 0.58 7.14 4.36
N GLN A 64 1.90 7.13 4.59
CA GLN A 64 2.82 6.21 3.90
C GLN A 64 2.48 4.74 4.22
N ARG A 65 2.14 4.47 5.49
CA ARG A 65 1.66 3.18 5.97
C ARG A 65 0.30 2.81 5.35
N LEU A 66 -0.66 3.74 5.34
CA LEU A 66 -1.96 3.55 4.69
C LEU A 66 -1.78 3.10 3.24
N ILE A 67 -0.95 3.82 2.47
CA ILE A 67 -0.68 3.49 1.06
C ILE A 67 -0.06 2.09 0.94
N ALA A 68 0.90 1.74 1.79
CA ALA A 68 1.53 0.41 1.82
C ALA A 68 0.58 -0.75 2.14
N CYS A 69 -0.63 -0.46 2.63
CA CYS A 69 -1.66 -1.47 2.89
C CYS A 69 -2.74 -1.55 1.81
N MET A 70 -2.79 -0.59 0.88
CA MET A 70 -3.72 -0.62 -0.25
C MET A 70 -3.23 -1.61 -1.30
N LEU A 71 -4.12 -2.50 -1.76
CA LEU A 71 -3.90 -3.37 -2.90
C LEU A 71 -4.86 -3.03 -4.05
N PRO A 72 -4.53 -3.42 -5.30
CA PRO A 72 -5.46 -3.31 -6.42
C PRO A 72 -6.77 -4.04 -6.13
N GLY A 73 -7.91 -3.37 -6.33
CA GLY A 73 -9.24 -3.95 -6.10
C GLY A 73 -9.68 -4.06 -4.64
N ASP A 74 -9.01 -3.37 -3.71
CA ASP A 74 -9.60 -3.11 -2.39
C ASP A 74 -10.79 -2.14 -2.58
N ASP A 75 -11.99 -2.69 -2.84
CA ASP A 75 -13.27 -1.96 -2.96
C ASP A 75 -13.85 -1.50 -1.60
N ASP A 76 -13.07 -1.53 -0.52
CA ASP A 76 -13.45 -1.03 0.82
C ASP A 76 -13.36 0.52 0.92
N LEU A 77 -13.58 1.23 -0.20
CA LEU A 77 -13.71 2.69 -0.30
C LEU A 77 -15.09 3.09 -0.84
#